data_AF-A0A8J4B508-F1
#
_entry.id   AF-A0A8J4B508-F1
#
_cell.length_a   1.000
_cell.length_b   1.000
_cell.length_c   1.000
_cell.angle_alpha   90.00
_cell.angle_beta   90.00
_cell.angle_gamma   90.00
#
_symmetry.space_group_name_H-M   'P 1'
#
loop_
_entity.id
_entity.type
_entity.pdbx_description
1 polymer ?
#
loop_
_entity_poly.entity_id
_entity_poly.type
_entity_poly.pdbx_seq_one_letter_code
_entity_poly.pdbx_strand_id
1 'polypeptide(L)'
;MRAFYPWLLALSLACLGARTTAYVVGGAVMHHGALALDPRNFNSSLPNATDAATALHYAALHAGLFIQSLEPEIVVLITPHGLALTQPYLLYSNPSSEGSVDVDAWLPCSFPPCVYNASARIDVPLTKQLETSLAGNKHNVMTLSGFGAPGDGKLPLPLAWGEVIPLYFIGRAYSEPARIDHLLPAYPISPEGYLPHRTAGRKHQQLLSTRTSSDRATTAATTAGSLPRLVILSLPSRRYNHSVDMVPELLALGAGLFAELDSLNERIAIVVSGDLAHTWDPQGPYGFSVHAERFDTAVLQWARNLDRNALLKTAAKNVLDAKSCGFPGMVILQGLMDNIKPDNMHSVLLEYGHPSYYGMMCAVFDFQGDA
;
A
#
# COMPACT_ATOMS: atom_id res chain seq x y z
N MET A 1 -30.55 -65.03 28.50
CA MET A 1 -31.21 -63.71 28.48
C MET A 1 -30.29 -62.70 29.14
N ARG A 2 -29.55 -61.90 28.37
CA ARG A 2 -28.78 -60.75 28.87
C ARG A 2 -29.07 -59.57 27.94
N ALA A 3 -29.63 -58.51 28.53
CA ALA A 3 -30.09 -57.33 27.83
C ALA A 3 -29.05 -56.21 27.89
N PHE A 4 -28.71 -55.71 26.70
CA PHE A 4 -28.49 -54.33 26.28
C PHE A 4 -27.95 -53.28 27.28
N TYR A 5 -26.76 -52.76 26.96
CA TYR A 5 -26.36 -51.36 27.19
C TYR A 5 -25.99 -50.77 25.82
N PRO A 6 -26.60 -49.67 25.35
CA PRO A 6 -26.05 -48.92 24.23
C PRO A 6 -25.11 -47.84 24.76
N TRP A 7 -23.84 -47.91 24.36
CA TRP A 7 -22.92 -46.79 24.46
C TRP A 7 -23.24 -45.81 23.34
N LEU A 8 -23.66 -44.60 23.71
CA LEU A 8 -23.73 -43.45 22.80
C LEU A 8 -22.31 -43.01 22.46
N LEU A 9 -21.82 -43.42 21.29
CA LEU A 9 -20.69 -42.79 20.63
C LEU A 9 -21.13 -41.41 20.12
N ALA A 10 -20.87 -40.37 20.91
CA ALA A 10 -20.85 -39.01 20.40
C ALA A 10 -19.66 -38.87 19.45
N LEU A 11 -19.90 -39.03 18.15
CA LEU A 11 -18.96 -38.55 17.14
C LEU A 11 -18.95 -37.02 17.25
N SER A 12 -17.90 -36.47 17.85
CA SER A 12 -17.54 -35.08 17.60
C SER A 12 -17.08 -34.99 16.13
N LEU A 13 -18.00 -34.63 15.25
CA LEU A 13 -17.60 -33.95 14.03
C LEU A 13 -16.98 -32.62 14.46
N ALA A 14 -15.67 -32.63 14.70
CA ALA A 14 -14.89 -31.44 14.52
C ALA A 14 -15.07 -31.07 13.04
N CYS A 15 -15.94 -30.09 12.78
CA CYS A 15 -15.85 -29.32 11.56
C CYS A 15 -14.43 -28.75 11.53
N LEU A 16 -13.54 -29.44 10.81
CA LEU A 16 -12.35 -28.84 10.25
C LEU A 16 -12.86 -27.78 9.28
N GLY A 17 -13.19 -26.61 9.82
CA GLY A 17 -13.34 -25.41 9.02
C GLY A 17 -12.04 -25.29 8.23
N ALA A 18 -12.16 -25.35 6.91
CA ALA A 18 -11.04 -25.14 6.01
C ALA A 18 -10.36 -23.82 6.44
N ARG A 19 -9.09 -23.91 6.84
CA ARG A 19 -8.27 -22.74 7.12
C ARG A 19 -8.17 -21.94 5.81
N THR A 20 -8.87 -20.82 5.72
CA THR A 20 -8.73 -19.84 4.64
C THR A 20 -7.49 -18.99 4.93
N THR A 21 -6.31 -19.57 4.82
CA THR A 21 -5.07 -18.88 5.18
C THR A 21 -4.43 -18.32 3.91
N ALA A 22 -4.71 -17.06 3.62
CA ALA A 22 -3.88 -16.23 2.76
C ALA A 22 -3.29 -15.14 3.66
N TYR A 23 -1.96 -15.06 3.71
CA TYR A 23 -1.26 -14.26 4.71
C TYR A 23 -0.66 -12.99 4.09
N VAL A 24 -0.33 -12.99 2.81
CA VAL A 24 -0.30 -11.74 2.01
C VAL A 24 -1.57 -11.65 1.15
N VAL A 25 -2.46 -10.72 1.49
CA VAL A 25 -3.85 -10.71 0.98
C VAL A 25 -4.08 -9.75 -0.18
N GLY A 26 -3.21 -8.76 -0.36
CA GLY A 26 -3.36 -7.74 -1.37
C GLY A 26 -2.42 -6.56 -1.13
N GLY A 27 -2.62 -5.49 -1.88
CA GLY A 27 -1.83 -4.29 -1.71
C GLY A 27 -2.25 -3.12 -2.59
N ALA A 28 -1.52 -2.02 -2.46
CA ALA A 28 -1.71 -0.84 -3.28
C ALA A 28 -0.37 -0.17 -3.61
N VAL A 29 -0.31 0.47 -4.78
CA VAL A 29 0.66 1.53 -5.05
C VAL A 29 -0.08 2.85 -4.88
N MET A 30 0.43 3.72 -4.00
CA MET A 30 -0.17 5.00 -3.68
C MET A 30 0.86 6.12 -3.88
N HIS A 31 0.44 7.20 -4.53
CA HIS A 31 1.25 8.40 -4.66
C HIS A 31 1.55 9.04 -3.28
N HIS A 32 2.59 9.87 -3.24
CA HIS A 32 2.90 10.72 -2.09
C HIS A 32 3.08 12.20 -2.50
N GLY A 33 2.45 12.61 -3.60
CA GLY A 33 2.36 14.02 -3.95
C GLY A 33 1.42 14.80 -3.05
N ALA A 34 1.94 15.84 -2.38
CA ALA A 34 1.17 16.71 -1.50
C ALA A 34 0.01 17.44 -2.21
N LEU A 35 0.10 17.63 -3.54
CA LEU A 35 -0.92 18.28 -4.36
C LEU A 35 -2.29 17.59 -4.31
N ALA A 36 -2.29 16.28 -4.05
CA ALA A 36 -3.48 15.46 -3.98
C ALA A 36 -4.00 15.27 -2.54
N LEU A 37 -3.30 15.75 -1.50
CA LEU A 37 -3.83 15.70 -0.12
C LEU A 37 -5.12 16.51 0.03
N ASP A 38 -5.13 17.71 -0.55
CA ASP A 38 -6.32 18.57 -0.65
C ASP A 38 -6.26 19.42 -1.91
N PRO A 39 -6.87 18.93 -3.01
CA PRO A 39 -6.79 19.57 -4.32
C PRO A 39 -7.45 20.96 -4.36
N ARG A 40 -8.23 21.35 -3.34
CA ARG A 40 -8.80 22.71 -3.23
C ARG A 40 -7.72 23.78 -3.04
N ASN A 41 -6.60 23.40 -2.41
CA ASN A 41 -5.44 24.27 -2.25
C ASN A 41 -4.57 24.32 -3.52
N PHE A 42 -4.82 23.47 -4.52
CA PHE A 42 -4.02 23.39 -5.73
C PHE A 42 -4.66 24.15 -6.89
N ASN A 43 -3.98 25.22 -7.31
CA ASN A 43 -4.32 25.97 -8.51
C ASN A 43 -3.13 25.97 -9.47
N SER A 44 -3.35 25.58 -10.72
CA SER A 44 -2.32 25.49 -11.74
C SER A 44 -2.81 26.09 -13.04
N SER A 45 -1.90 26.73 -13.78
CA SER A 45 -2.15 27.23 -15.13
C SER A 45 -2.11 26.12 -16.18
N LEU A 46 -1.67 24.91 -15.83
CA LEU A 46 -1.68 23.76 -16.72
C LEU A 46 -3.12 23.27 -16.95
N PRO A 47 -3.52 22.98 -18.20
CA PRO A 47 -4.84 22.46 -18.49
C PRO A 47 -5.14 21.18 -17.70
N ASN A 48 -6.33 21.10 -17.11
CA ASN A 48 -6.84 19.94 -16.36
C ASN A 48 -6.01 19.52 -15.13
N ALA A 49 -5.03 20.31 -14.70
CA ALA A 49 -4.17 19.94 -13.57
C ALA A 49 -4.94 19.84 -12.24
N THR A 50 -5.86 20.78 -11.97
CA THR A 50 -6.72 20.70 -10.78
C THR A 50 -7.67 19.50 -10.84
N ASP A 51 -8.21 19.17 -12.01
CA ASP A 51 -9.06 17.99 -12.19
C ASP A 51 -8.26 16.70 -11.97
N ALA A 52 -7.04 16.61 -12.50
CA ALA A 52 -6.14 15.48 -12.29
C ALA A 52 -5.76 15.31 -10.81
N ALA A 53 -5.42 16.40 -10.11
CA ALA A 53 -5.15 16.35 -8.67
C ALA A 53 -6.39 15.91 -7.87
N THR A 54 -7.58 16.34 -8.31
CA THR A 54 -8.86 15.93 -7.70
C THR A 54 -9.14 14.46 -7.91
N ALA A 55 -8.98 13.94 -9.14
CA ALA A 55 -9.15 12.53 -9.44
C ALA A 55 -8.18 11.66 -8.65
N LEU A 56 -6.91 12.06 -8.55
CA LEU A 56 -5.90 11.39 -7.73
C LEU A 56 -6.24 11.38 -6.24
N HIS A 57 -6.75 12.48 -5.69
CA HIS A 57 -7.24 12.53 -4.30
C HIS A 57 -8.29 11.45 -4.03
N TYR A 58 -9.30 11.35 -4.89
CA TYR A 58 -10.35 10.34 -4.74
C TYR A 58 -9.81 8.93 -4.97
N ALA A 59 -8.91 8.73 -5.93
CA ALA A 59 -8.26 7.44 -6.14
C ALA A 59 -7.47 6.97 -4.91
N ALA A 60 -6.81 7.89 -4.19
CA ALA A 60 -6.12 7.59 -2.94
C ALA A 60 -7.10 7.22 -1.81
N LEU A 61 -8.27 7.87 -1.74
CA LEU A 61 -9.35 7.48 -0.83
C LEU A 61 -9.89 6.08 -1.15
N HIS A 62 -10.09 5.77 -2.43
CA HIS A 62 -10.49 4.43 -2.89
C HIS A 62 -9.43 3.38 -2.55
N ALA A 63 -8.14 3.68 -2.73
CA ALA A 63 -7.06 2.78 -2.35
C ALA A 63 -7.06 2.54 -0.83
N GLY A 64 -7.32 3.57 -0.01
CA GLY A 64 -7.48 3.44 1.44
C GLY A 64 -8.64 2.51 1.83
N LEU A 65 -9.80 2.66 1.19
CA LEU A 65 -10.97 1.78 1.39
C LEU A 65 -10.68 0.36 0.93
N PHE A 66 -9.97 0.18 -0.19
CA PHE A 66 -9.55 -1.14 -0.66
C PHE A 66 -8.65 -1.82 0.38
N ILE A 67 -7.60 -1.14 0.85
CA ILE A 67 -6.71 -1.68 1.91
C ILE A 67 -7.51 -2.03 3.18
N GLN A 68 -8.47 -1.19 3.58
CA GLN A 68 -9.34 -1.50 4.71
C GLN A 68 -10.19 -2.76 4.44
N SER A 69 -10.74 -2.91 3.24
CA SER A 69 -11.58 -4.04 2.85
C SER A 69 -10.84 -5.38 2.82
N LEU A 70 -9.51 -5.35 2.69
CA LEU A 70 -8.66 -6.52 2.85
C LEU A 70 -8.58 -6.99 4.31
N GLU A 71 -9.12 -6.24 5.27
CA GLU A 71 -9.07 -6.51 6.72
C GLU A 71 -7.66 -6.91 7.21
N PRO A 72 -6.59 -6.15 6.90
CA PRO A 72 -5.24 -6.50 7.31
C PRO A 72 -5.03 -6.28 8.82
N GLU A 73 -4.33 -7.22 9.45
CA GLU A 73 -3.77 -7.07 10.80
C GLU A 73 -2.45 -6.29 10.76
N ILE A 74 -1.72 -6.40 9.65
CA ILE A 74 -0.45 -5.73 9.39
C ILE A 74 -0.46 -5.07 8.01
N VAL A 75 0.05 -3.85 7.92
CA VAL A 75 0.39 -3.20 6.65
C VAL A 75 1.92 -3.07 6.55
N VAL A 76 2.50 -3.59 5.48
CA VAL A 76 3.91 -3.37 5.14
C VAL A 76 4.00 -2.17 4.21
N LEU A 77 4.55 -1.06 4.69
CA LEU A 77 4.75 0.16 3.93
C LEU A 77 6.18 0.21 3.37
N ILE A 78 6.31 0.22 2.05
CA ILE A 78 7.58 0.40 1.33
C ILE A 78 7.66 1.84 0.87
N THR A 79 8.69 2.58 1.29
CA THR A 79 8.81 4.02 1.02
C THR A 79 10.19 4.43 0.48
N PRO A 80 10.26 5.27 -0.56
CA PRO A 80 11.52 5.84 -1.02
C PRO A 80 11.98 7.06 -0.21
N HIS A 81 11.10 7.70 0.57
CA HIS A 81 11.38 9.00 1.23
C HIS A 81 11.36 8.94 2.76
N GLY A 82 11.52 7.74 3.33
CA GLY A 82 11.73 7.59 4.76
C GLY A 82 13.17 7.87 5.20
N LEU A 83 13.45 7.59 6.46
CA LEU A 83 14.81 7.48 6.99
C LEU A 83 15.57 6.49 6.12
N ALA A 84 16.72 6.92 5.62
CA ALA A 84 17.48 6.14 4.65
C ALA A 84 18.94 6.06 5.05
N LEU A 85 19.51 4.88 4.84
CA LEU A 85 20.95 4.66 4.86
C LEU A 85 21.46 4.63 3.42
N THR A 86 22.76 4.79 3.22
CA THR A 86 23.34 4.83 1.87
C THR A 86 23.19 3.49 1.15
N GLN A 87 23.36 2.37 1.86
CA GLN A 87 23.49 1.02 1.29
C GLN A 87 22.45 -0.01 1.78
N PRO A 88 22.13 -0.16 3.07
CA PRO A 88 21.13 -1.13 3.49
C PRO A 88 19.70 -0.57 3.34
N TYR A 89 18.74 -1.46 3.11
CA TYR A 89 17.33 -1.17 3.31
C TYR A 89 17.05 -1.05 4.82
N LEU A 90 16.21 -0.12 5.22
CA LEU A 90 16.01 0.21 6.63
C LEU A 90 14.61 -0.22 7.11
N LEU A 91 14.57 -0.95 8.20
CA LEU A 91 13.34 -1.30 8.92
C LEU A 91 13.21 -0.47 10.20
N TYR A 92 12.04 0.13 10.43
CA TYR A 92 11.81 0.94 11.64
C TYR A 92 11.49 0.01 12.81
N SER A 93 12.15 0.22 13.96
CA SER A 93 12.05 -0.69 15.10
C SER A 93 11.64 -0.02 16.42
N ASN A 94 11.26 1.26 16.44
CA ASN A 94 10.57 1.81 17.62
C ASN A 94 9.10 1.40 17.59
N PRO A 95 8.45 1.10 18.73
CA PRO A 95 7.02 0.73 18.82
C PRO A 95 6.03 1.72 18.20
N SER A 96 6.43 2.98 18.03
CA SER A 96 5.61 4.02 17.41
C SER A 96 6.40 4.83 16.38
N SER A 97 5.68 5.38 15.41
CA SER A 97 6.20 6.38 14.48
C SER A 97 5.13 7.44 14.22
N GLU A 98 5.55 8.70 14.06
CA GLU A 98 4.65 9.82 13.82
C GLU A 98 5.29 10.88 12.94
N GLY A 99 4.47 11.64 12.23
CA GLY A 99 4.93 12.77 11.43
C GLY A 99 3.78 13.56 10.86
N SER A 100 4.14 14.64 10.17
CA SER A 100 3.19 15.55 9.55
C SER A 100 3.69 16.07 8.20
N VAL A 101 2.74 16.47 7.37
CA VAL A 101 2.97 17.15 6.10
C VAL A 101 2.24 18.47 6.16
N ASP A 102 2.99 19.57 6.08
CA ASP A 102 2.44 20.92 5.92
C ASP A 102 2.40 21.28 4.43
N VAL A 103 1.21 21.26 3.82
CA VAL A 103 1.07 21.50 2.39
C VAL A 103 1.54 22.89 1.97
N ASP A 104 1.56 23.86 2.90
CA ASP A 104 2.01 25.23 2.64
C ASP A 104 3.50 25.29 2.20
N ALA A 105 4.28 24.25 2.53
CA ALA A 105 5.66 24.10 2.07
C ALA A 105 5.78 23.82 0.55
N TRP A 106 4.70 23.41 -0.12
CA TRP A 106 4.68 23.10 -1.55
C TRP A 106 3.68 23.93 -2.35
N LEU A 107 2.57 24.34 -1.74
CA LEU A 107 1.50 25.07 -2.39
C LEU A 107 0.77 25.97 -1.38
N PRO A 108 0.37 27.21 -1.73
CA PRO A 108 -0.29 28.10 -0.78
C PRO A 108 -1.57 27.49 -0.19
N CYS A 109 -1.61 27.30 1.12
CA CYS A 109 -2.78 26.75 1.78
C CYS A 109 -3.84 27.82 2.06
N SER A 110 -4.89 27.84 1.25
CA SER A 110 -6.03 28.76 1.41
C SER A 110 -7.23 28.12 2.12
N PHE A 111 -7.27 26.79 2.16
CA PHE A 111 -8.36 25.97 2.70
C PHE A 111 -7.80 25.07 3.81
N PRO A 112 -7.99 25.43 5.10
CA PRO A 112 -7.52 24.59 6.21
C PRO A 112 -8.31 23.26 6.30
N PRO A 113 -7.71 22.20 6.87
CA PRO A 113 -6.39 22.17 7.53
C PRO A 113 -5.22 22.16 6.52
N CYS A 114 -4.09 22.77 6.89
CA CYS A 114 -2.87 22.77 6.06
C CYS A 114 -1.86 21.69 6.47
N VAL A 115 -2.02 21.17 7.68
CA VAL A 115 -1.13 20.15 8.26
C VAL A 115 -1.89 18.84 8.38
N TYR A 116 -1.32 17.80 7.80
CA TYR A 116 -1.86 16.45 7.77
C TYR A 116 -0.95 15.52 8.54
N ASN A 117 -1.50 14.81 9.51
CA ASN A 117 -0.73 13.98 10.44
C ASN A 117 -0.96 12.50 10.16
N ALA A 118 0.08 11.70 10.38
CA ALA A 118 -0.04 10.26 10.47
C ALA A 118 0.72 9.74 11.68
N SER A 119 0.16 8.74 12.34
CA SER A 119 0.84 7.98 13.37
C SER A 119 0.59 6.49 13.14
N ALA A 120 1.58 5.67 13.49
CA ALA A 120 1.54 4.23 13.30
C ALA A 120 2.14 3.50 14.49
N ARG A 121 1.56 2.35 14.82
CA ARG A 121 2.14 1.38 15.75
C ARG A 121 2.99 0.40 14.94
N ILE A 122 4.26 0.29 15.27
CA ILE A 122 5.16 -0.61 14.55
C ILE A 122 5.07 -2.02 15.14
N ASP A 123 5.03 -3.03 14.26
CA ASP A 123 5.18 -4.42 14.65
C ASP A 123 6.66 -4.77 14.89
N VAL A 124 7.15 -4.41 16.07
CA VAL A 124 8.55 -4.65 16.45
C VAL A 124 8.95 -6.14 16.40
N PRO A 125 8.15 -7.09 16.93
CA PRO A 125 8.47 -8.51 16.79
C PRO A 125 8.65 -8.95 15.34
N LEU A 126 7.73 -8.58 14.45
CA LEU A 126 7.84 -8.93 13.04
C LEU A 126 9.02 -8.22 12.37
N THR A 127 9.22 -6.93 12.63
CA THR A 127 10.40 -6.19 12.12
C THR A 127 11.71 -6.91 12.46
N LYS A 128 11.87 -7.38 13.69
CA LYS A 128 13.08 -8.11 14.12
C LYS A 128 13.20 -9.48 13.43
N GLN A 129 12.08 -10.18 13.25
CA GLN A 129 12.05 -11.43 12.50
C GLN A 129 12.49 -11.20 11.06
N LEU A 130 11.92 -10.20 10.38
CA LEU A 130 12.26 -9.84 8.99
C LEU A 130 13.73 -9.45 8.86
N GLU A 131 14.29 -8.65 9.78
CA GLU A 131 15.71 -8.35 9.77
C GLU A 131 16.55 -9.63 9.81
N THR A 132 16.24 -10.53 10.74
CA THR A 132 17.00 -11.76 10.95
C THR A 132 16.93 -12.67 9.74
N SER A 133 15.74 -12.93 9.21
CA SER A 133 15.55 -13.87 8.10
C SER A 133 16.05 -13.31 6.78
N LEU A 134 15.76 -12.04 6.48
CA LEU A 134 16.21 -11.41 5.24
C LEU A 134 17.74 -11.26 5.23
N ALA A 135 18.36 -10.84 6.35
CA ALA A 135 19.83 -10.80 6.45
C ALA A 135 20.47 -12.19 6.35
N GLY A 136 19.85 -13.21 6.96
CA GLY A 136 20.26 -14.62 6.83
C GLY A 136 20.23 -15.11 5.37
N ASN A 137 19.29 -14.60 4.57
CA ASN A 137 19.16 -14.83 3.14
C ASN A 137 19.95 -13.84 2.26
N LYS A 138 20.94 -13.14 2.86
CA LYS A 138 21.87 -12.21 2.19
C LYS A 138 21.24 -10.95 1.61
N HIS A 139 20.02 -10.60 2.02
CA HIS A 139 19.48 -9.27 1.74
C HIS A 139 20.13 -8.24 2.67
N ASN A 140 20.50 -7.09 2.12
CA ASN A 140 21.17 -6.04 2.88
C ASN A 140 20.15 -5.18 3.66
N VAL A 141 19.52 -5.76 4.68
CA VAL A 141 18.54 -5.06 5.54
C VAL A 141 19.13 -4.76 6.91
N MET A 142 18.73 -3.66 7.53
CA MET A 142 19.07 -3.32 8.92
C MET A 142 17.90 -2.64 9.62
N THR A 143 17.81 -2.81 10.93
CA THR A 143 16.84 -2.08 11.76
C THR A 143 17.42 -0.78 12.31
N LEU A 144 16.55 0.22 12.49
CA LEU A 144 16.86 1.44 13.23
C LEU A 144 15.96 1.52 14.46
N SER A 145 16.58 1.71 15.63
CA SER A 145 15.90 2.13 16.84
C SER A 145 16.44 3.48 17.30
N GLY A 146 15.54 4.40 17.64
CA GLY A 146 15.86 5.72 18.18
C GLY A 146 15.65 5.79 19.69
N PHE A 147 16.60 6.39 20.42
CA PHE A 147 16.47 6.77 21.82
C PHE A 147 15.86 5.69 22.75
N GLY A 148 16.57 4.57 22.91
CA GLY A 148 16.16 3.47 23.80
C GLY A 148 16.91 2.18 23.47
N ALA A 149 16.54 1.08 24.14
CA ALA A 149 16.99 -0.25 23.72
C ALA A 149 16.35 -0.61 22.37
N PRO A 150 17.01 -1.45 21.54
CA PRO A 150 16.45 -1.86 20.26
C PRO A 150 15.07 -2.51 20.41
N GLY A 151 14.06 -1.99 19.71
CA GLY A 151 12.68 -2.47 19.85
C GLY A 151 11.84 -1.81 20.95
N ASP A 152 12.47 -1.09 21.88
CA ASP A 152 11.83 -0.57 23.10
C ASP A 152 11.97 0.97 23.24
N GLY A 153 12.21 1.65 22.12
CA GLY A 153 12.29 3.12 22.08
C GLY A 153 10.98 3.77 22.54
N LYS A 154 11.06 4.73 23.46
CA LYS A 154 9.85 5.41 24.00
C LYS A 154 9.40 6.61 23.15
N LEU A 155 10.31 7.15 22.33
CA LEU A 155 10.00 8.23 21.41
C LEU A 155 9.62 7.64 20.05
N PRO A 156 8.64 8.21 19.34
CA PRO A 156 8.30 7.77 18.00
C PRO A 156 9.44 8.06 17.03
N LEU A 157 9.64 7.18 16.05
CA LEU A 157 10.48 7.51 14.89
C LEU A 157 9.73 8.48 13.97
N PRO A 158 10.44 9.44 13.33
CA PRO A 158 9.80 10.42 12.46
C PRO A 158 9.31 9.78 11.15
N LEU A 159 8.12 10.20 10.71
CA LEU A 159 7.58 9.93 9.39
C LEU A 159 7.70 11.19 8.51
N ALA A 160 8.10 11.02 7.25
CA ALA A 160 8.13 12.09 6.27
C ALA A 160 6.93 12.00 5.31
N TRP A 161 6.87 12.86 4.29
CA TRP A 161 5.75 12.89 3.35
C TRP A 161 5.52 11.56 2.63
N GLY A 162 6.59 10.81 2.36
CA GLY A 162 6.53 9.49 1.72
C GLY A 162 5.75 8.48 2.54
N GLU A 163 5.75 8.56 3.87
CA GLU A 163 4.95 7.70 4.73
C GLU A 163 3.62 8.33 5.10
N VAL A 164 3.63 9.62 5.47
CA VAL A 164 2.46 10.32 5.99
C VAL A 164 1.32 10.36 4.97
N ILE A 165 1.60 10.59 3.69
CA ILE A 165 0.54 10.78 2.69
C ILE A 165 -0.27 9.49 2.45
N PRO A 166 0.34 8.34 2.12
CA PRO A 166 -0.40 7.08 2.03
C PRO A 166 -1.09 6.70 3.34
N LEU A 167 -0.41 6.86 4.49
CA LEU A 167 -0.98 6.52 5.80
C LEU A 167 -2.15 7.44 6.17
N TYR A 168 -2.15 8.69 5.74
CA TYR A 168 -3.27 9.60 5.92
C TYR A 168 -4.52 9.10 5.20
N PHE A 169 -4.43 8.75 3.92
CA PHE A 169 -5.56 8.22 3.15
C PHE A 169 -6.07 6.88 3.70
N ILE A 170 -5.17 5.98 4.06
CA ILE A 170 -5.54 4.72 4.72
C ILE A 170 -6.21 5.02 6.06
N GLY A 171 -5.65 5.90 6.89
CA GLY A 171 -6.21 6.29 8.18
C GLY A 171 -7.63 6.88 8.07
N ARG A 172 -7.92 7.64 7.01
CA ARG A 172 -9.27 8.14 6.73
C ARG A 172 -10.27 7.01 6.48
N ALA A 173 -9.87 5.96 5.76
CA ALA A 173 -10.73 4.78 5.56
C ALA A 173 -11.10 4.12 6.89
N TYR A 174 -10.19 4.04 7.86
CA TYR A 174 -10.48 3.45 9.17
C TYR A 174 -11.29 4.35 10.11
N SER A 175 -11.15 5.68 9.99
CA SER A 175 -11.77 6.66 10.90
C SER A 175 -13.11 7.22 10.42
N GLU A 176 -13.31 7.34 9.11
CA GLU A 176 -14.51 7.92 8.50
C GLU A 176 -14.97 7.22 7.20
N PRO A 177 -15.10 5.88 7.17
CA PRO A 177 -15.41 5.13 5.95
C PRO A 177 -16.73 5.57 5.28
N ALA A 178 -17.80 5.73 6.07
CA ALA A 178 -19.11 6.15 5.57
C ALA A 178 -19.09 7.55 4.91
N ARG A 179 -18.19 8.44 5.35
CA ARG A 179 -18.02 9.76 4.73
C ARG A 179 -17.35 9.64 3.37
N ILE A 180 -16.35 8.75 3.24
CA ILE A 180 -15.69 8.49 1.97
C ILE A 180 -16.70 7.86 1.00
N ASP A 181 -17.42 6.80 1.41
CA ASP A 181 -18.43 6.13 0.59
C ASP A 181 -19.49 7.08 0.04
N HIS A 182 -19.85 8.13 0.79
CA HIS A 182 -20.77 9.16 0.31
C HIS A 182 -20.16 10.10 -0.75
N LEU A 183 -18.85 10.32 -0.73
CA LEU A 183 -18.15 11.19 -1.68
C LEU A 183 -17.86 10.50 -3.02
N LEU A 184 -17.62 9.19 -3.03
CA LEU A 184 -17.21 8.46 -4.24
C LEU A 184 -18.23 8.49 -5.40
N PRO A 185 -19.56 8.39 -5.16
CA PRO A 185 -20.54 8.48 -6.25
C PRO A 185 -20.52 9.80 -7.03
N ALA A 186 -20.00 10.88 -6.43
CA ALA A 186 -19.84 12.18 -7.09
C ALA A 186 -18.57 12.27 -7.95
N TYR A 187 -17.60 11.38 -7.74
CA TYR A 187 -16.32 11.34 -8.45
C TYR A 187 -15.98 9.90 -8.84
N PRO A 188 -16.75 9.30 -9.78
CA PRO A 188 -16.49 7.93 -10.20
C PRO A 188 -15.12 7.85 -10.89
N ILE A 189 -14.36 6.81 -10.53
CA ILE A 189 -13.16 6.42 -11.27
C ILE A 189 -13.53 6.20 -12.74
N SER A 190 -12.62 6.57 -13.66
CA SER A 190 -12.88 6.43 -15.10
C SER A 190 -13.32 4.98 -15.45
N PRO A 191 -14.24 4.78 -16.42
CA PRO A 191 -14.76 3.46 -16.75
C PRO A 191 -13.69 2.44 -17.18
N GLU A 192 -12.49 2.89 -17.57
CA GLU A 192 -11.35 2.02 -17.88
C GLU A 192 -10.67 1.44 -16.62
N GLY A 193 -10.98 1.98 -15.43
CA GLY A 193 -10.54 1.51 -14.11
C GLY A 193 -11.63 0.80 -13.30
N TYR A 194 -12.79 0.51 -13.89
CA TYR A 194 -13.86 -0.26 -13.25
C TYR A 194 -14.43 -1.28 -14.24
N LEU A 195 -14.01 -2.54 -14.14
CA LEU A 195 -14.77 -3.66 -14.70
C LEU A 195 -15.65 -4.24 -13.58
N PRO A 196 -16.92 -3.81 -13.41
CA PRO A 196 -17.87 -4.66 -12.74
C PRO A 196 -18.22 -5.76 -13.74
N HIS A 197 -17.77 -6.99 -13.50
CA HIS A 197 -18.38 -8.11 -14.17
C HIS A 197 -19.89 -8.09 -13.87
N ARG A 198 -20.66 -7.77 -14.92
CA ARG A 198 -22.06 -8.17 -15.05
C ARG A 198 -22.13 -9.68 -14.83
N THR A 199 -22.44 -10.09 -13.60
CA THR A 199 -23.53 -10.99 -13.20
C THR A 199 -23.40 -11.34 -11.71
N ALA A 200 -23.58 -10.36 -10.83
CA ALA A 200 -23.94 -10.62 -9.44
C ALA A 200 -25.19 -9.80 -9.11
N GLY A 201 -26.32 -10.28 -9.61
CA GLY A 201 -27.62 -9.69 -9.32
C GLY A 201 -27.92 -9.70 -7.81
N ARG A 202 -28.34 -8.54 -7.31
CA ARG A 202 -29.26 -8.35 -6.15
C ARG A 202 -28.89 -8.92 -4.77
N LYS A 203 -27.74 -9.55 -4.55
CA LYS A 203 -27.42 -10.11 -3.21
C LYS A 203 -26.54 -9.26 -2.30
N HIS A 204 -25.79 -8.28 -2.81
CA HIS A 204 -24.86 -7.53 -1.95
C HIS A 204 -25.51 -6.38 -1.15
N GLN A 205 -26.64 -5.84 -1.61
CA GLN A 205 -27.38 -4.80 -0.88
C GLN A 205 -28.26 -5.38 0.25
N GLN A 206 -28.40 -6.71 0.32
CA GLN A 206 -29.25 -7.39 1.32
C GLN A 206 -28.43 -7.98 2.48
N LEU A 207 -27.10 -8.04 2.39
CA LEU A 207 -26.22 -8.55 3.44
C LEU A 207 -25.93 -7.51 4.55
N LEU A 208 -26.21 -6.23 4.31
CA LEU A 208 -26.04 -5.14 5.27
C LEU A 208 -27.29 -4.90 6.15
N SER A 209 -28.41 -5.59 5.93
CA SER A 209 -29.67 -5.34 6.68
C SER A 209 -30.22 -6.54 7.47
N THR A 210 -29.52 -7.68 7.53
CA THR A 210 -29.96 -8.84 8.33
C THR A 210 -28.80 -9.53 9.06
N ARG A 211 -28.23 -8.85 10.05
CA ARG A 211 -27.64 -9.52 11.22
C ARG A 211 -28.37 -9.05 12.46
N THR A 212 -29.50 -9.70 12.74
CA THR A 212 -30.16 -9.59 14.04
C THR A 212 -29.24 -10.15 15.11
N SER A 213 -29.13 -9.39 16.19
CA SER A 213 -28.42 -9.71 17.42
C SER A 213 -28.94 -10.98 18.10
N SER A 214 -28.25 -12.10 17.93
CA SER A 214 -28.00 -13.08 19.00
C SER A 214 -26.96 -14.07 18.50
N ASP A 215 -26.11 -14.54 19.41
CA ASP A 215 -25.16 -15.66 19.23
C ASP A 215 -23.79 -15.35 18.63
N ARG A 216 -23.03 -14.46 19.29
CA ARG A 216 -21.59 -14.69 19.54
C ARG A 216 -21.04 -13.78 20.65
N ALA A 217 -21.45 -14.03 21.89
CA ALA A 217 -20.77 -13.47 23.06
C ALA A 217 -19.62 -14.39 23.47
N THR A 218 -18.45 -14.29 22.80
CA THR A 218 -17.12 -14.54 23.39
C THR A 218 -16.01 -14.22 22.37
N THR A 219 -15.20 -13.22 22.73
CA THR A 219 -13.86 -12.88 22.22
C THR A 219 -13.70 -12.62 20.71
N ALA A 220 -14.21 -11.47 20.25
CA ALA A 220 -13.60 -10.66 19.18
C ALA A 220 -14.24 -9.26 19.23
N ALA A 221 -13.70 -8.39 20.08
CA ALA A 221 -13.99 -6.97 19.98
C ALA A 221 -13.09 -6.40 18.88
N THR A 222 -13.51 -6.51 17.63
CA THR A 222 -12.91 -5.74 16.53
C THR A 222 -13.27 -4.27 16.78
N THR A 223 -12.33 -3.50 17.31
CA THR A 223 -12.49 -2.05 17.47
C THR A 223 -12.55 -1.43 16.08
N ALA A 224 -13.73 -0.98 15.67
CA ALA A 224 -13.82 0.06 14.64
C ALA A 224 -12.92 1.23 15.06
N GLY A 225 -11.99 1.66 14.18
CA GLY A 225 -11.29 2.94 14.34
C GLY A 225 -9.78 2.92 14.65
N SER A 226 -9.07 1.78 14.64
CA SER A 226 -7.61 1.77 14.77
C SER A 226 -6.90 1.23 13.53
N LEU A 227 -5.87 1.93 13.05
CA LEU A 227 -5.00 1.45 11.98
C LEU A 227 -4.34 0.10 12.33
N PRO A 228 -4.10 -0.77 11.32
CA PRO A 228 -3.30 -1.99 11.47
C PRO A 228 -1.91 -1.70 12.03
N ARG A 229 -1.23 -2.73 12.55
CA ARG A 229 0.18 -2.59 12.91
C ARG A 229 1.01 -2.42 11.63
N LEU A 230 2.12 -1.72 11.71
CA LEU A 230 2.89 -1.33 10.55
C LEU A 230 4.30 -1.95 10.57
N VAL A 231 4.77 -2.40 9.42
CA VAL A 231 6.20 -2.59 9.16
C VAL A 231 6.58 -1.57 8.11
N ILE A 232 7.58 -0.73 8.39
CA ILE A 232 8.08 0.27 7.42
C ILE A 232 9.42 -0.22 6.88
N LEU A 233 9.48 -0.44 5.56
CA LEU A 233 10.70 -0.71 4.80
C LEU A 233 11.07 0.53 3.98
N SER A 234 12.07 1.27 4.46
CA SER A 234 12.57 2.45 3.77
C SER A 234 13.73 2.11 2.83
N LEU A 235 13.67 2.65 1.62
CA LEU A 235 14.63 2.36 0.57
C LEU A 235 15.92 3.19 0.75
N PRO A 236 17.09 2.61 0.42
CA PRO A 236 18.38 3.27 0.58
C PRO A 236 18.62 4.40 -0.43
N SER A 237 19.45 5.37 -0.05
CA SER A 237 19.73 6.55 -0.89
C SER A 237 20.44 6.22 -2.21
N ARG A 238 21.17 5.10 -2.34
CA ARG A 238 21.78 4.73 -3.63
C ARG A 238 20.74 4.55 -4.75
N ARG A 239 19.46 4.32 -4.40
CA ARG A 239 18.37 4.17 -5.36
C ARG A 239 18.26 5.34 -6.33
N TYR A 240 18.70 6.55 -5.95
CA TYR A 240 18.67 7.73 -6.83
C TYR A 240 19.46 7.52 -8.12
N ASN A 241 20.57 6.78 -8.06
CA ASN A 241 21.50 6.62 -9.19
C ASN A 241 21.67 5.17 -9.65
N HIS A 242 21.19 4.20 -8.89
CA HIS A 242 21.41 2.76 -9.13
C HIS A 242 20.13 1.94 -9.24
N SER A 243 18.96 2.58 -9.40
CA SER A 243 17.66 1.88 -9.40
C SER A 243 17.56 0.73 -10.42
N VAL A 244 18.24 0.85 -11.58
CA VAL A 244 18.30 -0.23 -12.59
C VAL A 244 19.18 -1.39 -12.13
N ASP A 245 20.38 -1.09 -11.63
CA ASP A 245 21.32 -2.10 -11.12
C ASP A 245 20.75 -2.86 -9.91
N MET A 246 19.85 -2.21 -9.17
CA MET A 246 19.17 -2.78 -8.02
C MET A 246 18.05 -3.78 -8.40
N VAL A 247 17.62 -3.87 -9.66
CA VAL A 247 16.46 -4.71 -10.04
C VAL A 247 16.58 -6.17 -9.57
N PRO A 248 17.72 -6.88 -9.73
CA PRO A 248 17.85 -8.25 -9.26
C PRO A 248 17.71 -8.38 -7.73
N GLU A 249 18.32 -7.46 -6.96
CA GLU A 249 18.22 -7.49 -5.49
C GLU A 249 16.84 -7.08 -4.99
N LEU A 250 16.14 -6.17 -5.68
CA LEU A 250 14.78 -5.73 -5.34
C LEU A 250 13.77 -6.85 -5.56
N LEU A 251 13.88 -7.58 -6.69
CA LEU A 251 13.06 -8.76 -6.95
C LEU A 251 13.30 -9.85 -5.89
N ALA A 252 14.57 -10.12 -5.57
CA ALA A 252 14.92 -11.10 -4.55
C ALA A 252 14.41 -10.68 -3.17
N LEU A 253 14.50 -9.40 -2.81
CA LEU A 253 13.96 -8.85 -1.56
C LEU A 253 12.44 -9.01 -1.49
N GLY A 254 11.72 -8.74 -2.59
CA GLY A 254 10.27 -8.98 -2.68
C GLY A 254 9.89 -10.44 -2.46
N ALA A 255 10.63 -11.37 -3.06
CA ALA A 255 10.43 -12.81 -2.86
C ALA A 255 10.73 -13.24 -1.42
N GLY A 256 11.80 -12.71 -0.81
CA GLY A 256 12.15 -12.95 0.59
C GLY A 256 11.08 -12.42 1.55
N LEU A 257 10.55 -11.22 1.30
CA LEU A 257 9.43 -10.66 2.06
C LEU A 257 8.20 -11.57 1.95
N PHE A 258 7.84 -12.01 0.74
CA PHE A 258 6.72 -12.92 0.55
C PHE A 258 6.88 -14.21 1.37
N ALA A 259 8.05 -14.86 1.28
CA ALA A 259 8.30 -16.13 1.97
C ALA A 259 8.12 -16.01 3.50
N GLU A 260 8.53 -14.89 4.08
CA GLU A 260 8.41 -14.65 5.52
C GLU A 260 6.98 -14.25 5.90
N LEU A 261 6.41 -13.27 5.20
CA LEU A 261 5.09 -12.73 5.51
C LEU A 261 3.99 -13.77 5.26
N ASP A 262 4.08 -14.52 4.17
CA ASP A 262 3.08 -15.54 3.83
C ASP A 262 3.18 -16.81 4.71
N SER A 263 4.17 -16.88 5.62
CA SER A 263 4.28 -17.96 6.60
C SER A 263 3.58 -17.67 7.93
N LEU A 264 3.20 -16.41 8.15
CA LEU A 264 2.60 -15.94 9.41
C LEU A 264 1.15 -16.39 9.52
N ASN A 265 0.52 -16.25 10.69
CA ASN A 265 -0.93 -16.47 10.83
C ASN A 265 -1.69 -15.14 10.93
N GLU A 266 -1.39 -14.21 10.04
CA GLU A 266 -1.93 -12.84 10.03
C GLU A 266 -2.27 -12.37 8.63
N ARG A 267 -3.29 -11.52 8.48
CA ARG A 267 -3.61 -10.88 7.19
C ARG A 267 -2.71 -9.68 6.95
N ILE A 268 -1.94 -9.70 5.87
CA ILE A 268 -0.92 -8.68 5.58
C ILE A 268 -1.21 -8.01 4.23
N ALA A 269 -1.30 -6.68 4.24
CA ALA A 269 -1.39 -5.89 3.01
C ALA A 269 -0.07 -5.16 2.72
N ILE A 270 0.30 -5.05 1.44
CA ILE A 270 1.52 -4.36 1.00
C ILE A 270 1.15 -3.00 0.43
N VAL A 271 1.76 -1.93 0.94
CA VAL A 271 1.58 -0.58 0.40
C VAL A 271 2.91 -0.07 -0.11
N VAL A 272 2.99 0.22 -1.40
CA VAL A 272 4.13 0.91 -2.00
C VAL A 272 3.79 2.38 -2.11
N SER A 273 4.53 3.21 -1.37
CA SER A 273 4.51 4.65 -1.54
C SER A 273 5.43 5.05 -2.69
N GLY A 274 4.95 5.77 -3.69
CA GLY A 274 5.79 6.16 -4.81
C GLY A 274 5.12 6.99 -5.89
N ASP A 275 5.79 8.07 -6.28
CA ASP A 275 5.44 8.84 -7.47
C ASP A 275 6.18 8.29 -8.71
N LEU A 276 5.64 8.59 -9.89
CA LEU A 276 6.14 8.15 -11.19
C LEU A 276 7.23 9.11 -11.72
N ALA A 277 7.31 9.38 -13.02
CA ALA A 277 8.35 10.26 -13.57
C ALA A 277 8.28 11.67 -12.98
N HIS A 278 9.43 12.29 -12.70
CA HIS A 278 9.57 13.65 -12.15
C HIS A 278 10.04 14.68 -13.20
N THR A 279 9.91 14.34 -14.48
CA THR A 279 10.49 15.11 -15.59
C THR A 279 9.44 15.54 -16.62
N TRP A 280 8.25 15.92 -16.15
CA TRP A 280 7.13 16.35 -16.99
C TRP A 280 7.12 17.85 -17.32
N ASP A 281 7.92 18.66 -16.63
CA ASP A 281 7.91 20.12 -16.77
C ASP A 281 9.32 20.67 -17.04
N PRO A 282 9.56 21.38 -18.17
CA PRO A 282 10.83 22.05 -18.45
C PRO A 282 11.26 23.04 -17.37
N GLN A 283 10.31 23.64 -16.64
CA GLN A 283 10.54 24.58 -15.55
C GLN A 283 10.56 23.89 -14.17
N GLY A 284 10.24 22.60 -14.12
CA GLY A 284 10.28 21.79 -12.90
C GLY A 284 11.71 21.58 -12.41
N PRO A 285 11.90 21.17 -11.14
CA PRO A 285 13.21 21.02 -10.49
C PRO A 285 14.13 20.02 -11.19
N TYR A 286 13.59 19.16 -12.04
CA TYR A 286 14.32 18.11 -12.73
C TYR A 286 14.33 18.26 -14.26
N GLY A 287 13.70 19.31 -14.80
CA GLY A 287 13.54 19.58 -16.22
C GLY A 287 12.57 18.61 -16.92
N PHE A 288 12.44 18.76 -18.24
CA PHE A 288 11.63 17.87 -19.06
C PHE A 288 12.46 16.74 -19.66
N SER A 289 11.89 15.54 -19.72
CA SER A 289 12.45 14.39 -20.43
C SER A 289 11.35 13.63 -21.15
N VAL A 290 11.60 13.27 -22.42
CA VAL A 290 10.72 12.36 -23.18
C VAL A 290 10.61 10.96 -22.56
N HIS A 291 11.50 10.64 -21.62
CA HIS A 291 11.45 9.39 -20.86
C HIS A 291 10.36 9.39 -19.80
N ALA A 292 9.82 10.55 -19.40
CA ALA A 292 8.71 10.64 -18.46
C ALA A 292 7.48 9.89 -18.97
N GLU A 293 7.02 10.21 -20.18
CA GLU A 293 5.89 9.55 -20.84
C GLU A 293 6.12 8.04 -21.02
N ARG A 294 7.32 7.66 -21.47
CA ARG A 294 7.67 6.25 -21.71
C ARG A 294 7.71 5.44 -20.42
N PHE A 295 8.21 6.03 -19.35
CA PHE A 295 8.25 5.40 -18.04
C PHE A 295 6.85 5.26 -17.46
N ASP A 296 6.09 6.35 -17.39
CA ASP A 296 4.74 6.35 -16.81
C ASP A 296 3.85 5.36 -17.55
N THR A 297 3.81 5.43 -18.89
CA THR A 297 3.00 4.50 -19.72
C THR A 297 3.31 3.03 -19.43
N ALA A 298 4.59 2.69 -19.26
CA ALA A 298 5.01 1.33 -18.97
C ALA A 298 4.59 0.89 -17.56
N VAL A 299 4.65 1.78 -16.58
CA VAL A 299 4.16 1.52 -15.22
C VAL A 299 2.64 1.35 -15.21
N LEU A 300 1.89 2.17 -15.95
CA LEU A 300 0.44 2.04 -16.06
C LEU A 300 0.04 0.71 -16.72
N GLN A 301 0.75 0.28 -17.76
CA GLN A 301 0.55 -1.03 -18.37
C GLN A 301 0.80 -2.18 -17.38
N TRP A 302 1.86 -2.08 -16.59
CA TRP A 302 2.13 -3.03 -15.51
C TRP A 302 1.03 -3.04 -14.46
N ALA A 303 0.61 -1.88 -13.97
CA ALA A 303 -0.41 -1.77 -12.92
C ALA A 303 -1.81 -2.21 -13.39
N ARG A 304 -2.14 -2.05 -14.68
CA ARG A 304 -3.42 -2.50 -15.25
C ARG A 304 -3.45 -3.99 -15.55
N ASN A 305 -2.39 -4.52 -16.15
CA ASN A 305 -2.41 -5.84 -16.80
C ASN A 305 -1.43 -6.84 -16.17
N LEU A 306 -0.76 -6.47 -15.08
CA LEU A 306 0.28 -7.27 -14.42
C LEU A 306 1.43 -7.62 -15.38
N ASP A 307 1.68 -6.75 -16.37
CA ASP A 307 2.72 -6.95 -17.37
C ASP A 307 4.10 -6.72 -16.76
N ARG A 308 4.69 -7.82 -16.28
CA ARG A 308 6.03 -7.87 -15.71
C ARG A 308 7.11 -7.30 -16.65
N ASN A 309 6.97 -7.47 -17.97
CA ASN A 309 7.96 -6.92 -18.92
C ASN A 309 7.82 -5.40 -19.07
N ALA A 310 6.61 -4.87 -18.98
CA ALA A 310 6.39 -3.42 -18.99
C ALA A 310 7.18 -2.75 -17.86
N LEU A 311 7.12 -3.28 -16.64
CA LEU A 311 7.91 -2.76 -15.52
C LEU A 311 9.41 -3.05 -15.67
N LEU A 312 9.80 -4.32 -15.82
CA LEU A 312 11.20 -4.72 -15.66
C LEU A 312 12.07 -4.49 -16.90
N LYS A 313 11.48 -4.17 -18.05
CA LYS A 313 12.22 -3.82 -19.27
C LYS A 313 11.94 -2.39 -19.69
N THR A 314 10.67 -2.05 -19.94
CA THR A 314 10.34 -0.74 -20.50
C THR A 314 10.51 0.36 -19.45
N ALA A 315 9.90 0.24 -18.27
CA ALA A 315 10.09 1.23 -17.21
C ALA A 315 11.55 1.26 -16.74
N ALA A 316 12.19 0.10 -16.51
CA ALA A 316 13.60 0.01 -16.14
C ALA A 316 14.54 0.73 -17.12
N LYS A 317 14.29 0.66 -18.43
CA LYS A 317 15.09 1.37 -19.44
C LYS A 317 14.95 2.90 -19.36
N ASN A 318 13.82 3.41 -18.86
CA ASN A 318 13.52 4.84 -18.85
C ASN A 318 13.67 5.50 -17.47
N VAL A 319 13.79 4.71 -16.39
CA VAL A 319 13.71 5.23 -15.00
C VAL A 319 14.76 6.28 -14.65
N LEU A 320 16.01 6.13 -15.14
CA LEU A 320 17.09 7.06 -14.79
C LEU A 320 16.81 8.47 -15.31
N ASP A 321 16.35 8.57 -16.56
CA ASP A 321 15.99 9.85 -17.18
C ASP A 321 14.62 10.36 -16.73
N ALA A 322 13.71 9.45 -16.37
CA ALA A 322 12.40 9.79 -15.79
C ALA A 322 12.51 10.28 -14.34
N LYS A 323 13.56 9.89 -13.61
CA LYS A 323 13.84 10.21 -12.20
C LYS A 323 12.71 9.79 -11.23
N SER A 324 12.06 8.66 -11.49
CA SER A 324 10.99 8.16 -10.61
C SER A 324 11.52 7.65 -9.27
N CYS A 325 10.89 8.08 -8.18
CA CYS A 325 11.18 7.59 -6.83
C CYS A 325 10.47 6.26 -6.53
N GLY A 326 9.32 5.99 -7.16
CA GLY A 326 8.49 4.81 -6.91
C GLY A 326 8.98 3.52 -7.55
N PHE A 327 9.80 3.60 -8.62
CA PHE A 327 10.25 2.42 -9.38
C PHE A 327 10.82 1.29 -8.50
N PRO A 328 11.77 1.52 -7.57
CA PRO A 328 12.34 0.43 -6.80
C PRO A 328 11.31 -0.28 -5.91
N GLY A 329 10.36 0.47 -5.32
CA GLY A 329 9.28 -0.09 -4.52
C GLY A 329 8.33 -0.96 -5.35
N MET A 330 8.01 -0.52 -6.57
CA MET A 330 7.21 -1.32 -7.52
C MET A 330 7.92 -2.60 -7.95
N VAL A 331 9.25 -2.59 -8.09
CA VAL A 331 10.04 -3.80 -8.39
C VAL A 331 10.03 -4.76 -7.20
N ILE A 332 10.10 -4.29 -5.96
CA ILE A 332 9.93 -5.14 -4.77
C ILE A 332 8.53 -5.78 -4.78
N LEU A 333 7.49 -5.00 -5.06
CA LEU A 333 6.13 -5.54 -5.17
C LEU A 333 6.02 -6.58 -6.29
N GLN A 334 6.65 -6.36 -7.45
CA GLN A 334 6.72 -7.38 -8.51
C GLN A 334 7.42 -8.66 -8.04
N GLY A 335 8.54 -8.55 -7.30
CA GLY A 335 9.23 -9.72 -6.75
C GLY A 335 8.38 -10.50 -5.75
N LEU A 336 7.55 -9.80 -4.98
CA LEU A 336 6.55 -10.43 -4.11
C LEU A 336 5.45 -11.12 -4.93
N MET A 337 4.87 -10.42 -5.93
CA MET A 337 3.82 -10.95 -6.81
C MET A 337 4.28 -12.14 -7.66
N ASP A 338 5.58 -12.23 -7.99
CA ASP A 338 6.17 -13.38 -8.71
C ASP A 338 5.99 -14.71 -7.93
N ASN A 339 5.66 -14.66 -6.63
CA ASN A 339 5.41 -15.82 -5.77
C ASN A 339 3.92 -16.06 -5.48
N ILE A 340 3.05 -15.17 -5.96
CA ILE A 340 1.60 -15.29 -5.83
C ILE A 340 1.07 -16.11 -7.02
N LYS A 341 0.10 -16.99 -6.76
CA LYS A 341 -0.53 -17.77 -7.83
C LYS A 341 -1.24 -16.83 -8.80
N PRO A 342 -1.02 -16.94 -10.13
CA PRO A 342 -1.62 -16.03 -11.10
C PRO A 342 -3.15 -15.96 -11.03
N ASP A 343 -3.82 -17.09 -10.80
CA ASP A 343 -5.28 -17.17 -10.70
C ASP A 343 -5.86 -16.39 -9.50
N ASN A 344 -5.02 -16.02 -8.54
CA ASN A 344 -5.43 -15.27 -7.37
C ASN A 344 -5.28 -13.75 -7.55
N MET A 345 -4.62 -13.30 -8.62
CA MET A 345 -4.14 -11.94 -8.74
C MET A 345 -5.02 -11.10 -9.67
N HIS A 346 -5.66 -10.08 -9.11
CA HIS A 346 -6.42 -9.08 -9.85
C HIS A 346 -5.83 -7.70 -9.58
N SER A 347 -5.68 -6.88 -10.62
CA SER A 347 -5.19 -5.51 -10.49
C SER A 347 -6.15 -4.50 -11.09
N VAL A 348 -6.25 -3.34 -10.45
CA VAL A 348 -7.03 -2.21 -10.94
C VAL A 348 -6.18 -0.95 -10.83
N LEU A 349 -5.94 -0.29 -11.96
CA LEU A 349 -5.47 1.10 -11.96
C LEU A 349 -6.66 2.01 -11.64
N LEU A 350 -6.64 2.64 -10.47
CA LEU A 350 -7.70 3.53 -10.04
C LEU A 350 -7.59 4.88 -10.75
N GLU A 351 -6.40 5.47 -10.78
CA GLU A 351 -6.19 6.75 -11.49
C GLU A 351 -4.72 7.01 -11.79
N TYR A 352 -4.47 7.84 -12.79
CA TYR A 352 -3.16 8.40 -13.11
C TYR A 352 -3.28 9.87 -13.53
N GLY A 353 -2.30 10.69 -13.12
CA GLY A 353 -2.15 12.02 -13.66
C GLY A 353 -0.81 12.65 -13.27
N HIS A 354 -0.41 13.69 -14.00
CA HIS A 354 0.78 14.49 -13.71
C HIS A 354 0.39 15.98 -13.56
N PRO A 355 -0.33 16.37 -12.50
CA PRO A 355 -0.86 17.73 -12.34
C PRO A 355 0.24 18.81 -12.24
N SER A 356 1.49 18.41 -12.02
CA SER A 356 2.67 19.28 -12.01
C SER A 356 3.86 18.62 -12.74
N TYR A 357 5.08 18.82 -12.26
CA TYR A 357 6.29 18.28 -12.87
C TYR A 357 6.49 16.76 -12.69
N TYR A 358 5.65 16.10 -11.88
CA TYR A 358 5.75 14.67 -11.61
C TYR A 358 4.42 13.93 -11.78
N GLY A 359 4.51 12.68 -12.21
CA GLY A 359 3.39 11.76 -12.37
C GLY A 359 3.03 11.06 -11.06
N MET A 360 1.75 10.78 -10.87
CA MET A 360 1.18 10.11 -9.72
C MET A 360 0.19 9.05 -10.20
N MET A 361 0.08 7.95 -9.47
CA MET A 361 -0.99 6.98 -9.68
C MET A 361 -1.49 6.38 -8.37
N CYS A 362 -2.68 5.82 -8.43
CA CYS A 362 -3.16 4.85 -7.45
C CYS A 362 -3.54 3.56 -8.19
N ALA A 363 -3.02 2.43 -7.72
CA ALA A 363 -3.38 1.10 -8.21
C ALA A 363 -3.55 0.15 -7.04
N VAL A 364 -4.47 -0.81 -7.17
CA VAL A 364 -4.77 -1.81 -6.16
C VAL A 364 -4.60 -3.22 -6.72
N PHE A 365 -4.22 -4.14 -5.86
CA PHE A 365 -3.90 -5.53 -6.19
C PHE A 365 -4.58 -6.44 -5.17
N ASP A 366 -5.48 -7.28 -5.63
CA ASP A 366 -6.12 -8.34 -4.84
C ASP A 366 -5.39 -9.66 -5.10
N PHE A 367 -5.02 -10.37 -4.03
CA PHE A 367 -4.32 -11.65 -4.09
C PHE A 367 -5.16 -12.81 -3.56
N GLN A 368 -6.46 -12.61 -3.35
CA GLN A 368 -7.36 -13.59 -2.76
C GLN A 368 -8.13 -14.41 -3.83
N GLY A 369 -8.11 -13.99 -5.10
CA GLY A 369 -8.73 -14.74 -6.21
C GLY A 369 -10.27 -14.78 -6.23
N ASP A 370 -10.92 -13.96 -5.39
CA ASP A 370 -12.39 -13.93 -5.23
C ASP A 370 -13.04 -12.67 -5.84
N ALA A 371 -12.31 -11.90 -6.66
CA ALA A 371 -12.76 -10.61 -7.20
C ALA A 371 -13.86 -10.72 -8.28
#